data_AF-A0A4Q4CU50-F1
#
_entry.id   AF-A0A4Q4CU50-F1
#
_cell.length_a   1.000
_cell.length_b   1.000
_cell.length_c   1.000
_cell.angle_alpha   90.00
_cell.angle_beta   90.00
_cell.angle_gamma   90.00
#
_symmetry.space_group_name_H-M   'P 1'
#
loop_
_entity.id
_entity.type
_entity.pdbx_description
1 polymer ?
#
loop_
_entity_poly.entity_id
_entity_poly.type
_entity_poly.pdbx_seq_one_letter_code
_entity_poly.pdbx_strand_id
1 'polypeptide(L)'
;LVQILERLGSSNSTLKDMGTGLMGNLAAMAHVPASDEILKNTFANYAFEHFEIAAYRGLIEMAKAAGDQAGIPLIEQSLQEEVQMAEWIGQNLPATVQKYIALETSGQKSGI
;
A
#
# COMPACT_ATOMS: atom_id res chain seq x y z
N LEU A 1 0.06 -5.75 -15.07
CA LEU A 1 -1.37 -5.70 -14.65
C LEU A 1 -2.32 -5.36 -15.80
N VAL A 2 -2.21 -4.20 -16.46
CA VAL A 2 -3.07 -3.81 -17.61
C VAL A 2 -3.04 -4.85 -18.73
N GLN A 3 -1.85 -5.32 -19.13
CA GLN A 3 -1.70 -6.34 -20.18
C GLN A 3 -2.27 -7.73 -19.80
N ILE A 4 -2.38 -8.04 -18.50
CA ILE A 4 -2.93 -9.32 -18.01
C ILE A 4 -4.46 -9.24 -17.99
N LEU A 5 -5.02 -8.12 -17.53
CA LEU A 5 -6.46 -7.85 -17.55
C LEU A 5 -7.01 -7.77 -18.98
N GLU A 6 -6.25 -7.17 -19.91
CA GLU A 6 -6.58 -7.14 -21.33
C GLU A 6 -6.55 -8.54 -21.96
N ARG A 7 -5.60 -9.41 -21.56
CA ARG A 7 -5.53 -10.81 -22.02
C ARG A 7 -6.65 -11.68 -21.46
N LEU A 8 -7.12 -11.40 -20.25
CA LEU A 8 -8.22 -12.11 -19.59
C LEU A 8 -9.62 -11.56 -19.95
N GLY A 9 -9.71 -10.58 -20.87
CA GLY A 9 -10.97 -10.05 -21.39
C GLY A 9 -11.75 -9.15 -20.41
N SER A 10 -11.15 -8.76 -19.29
CA SER A 10 -11.77 -7.85 -18.32
C SER A 10 -11.31 -6.42 -18.58
N SER A 11 -12.25 -5.52 -18.88
CA SER A 11 -12.00 -4.08 -18.94
C SER A 11 -11.44 -3.56 -17.61
N ASN A 12 -10.69 -2.44 -17.67
CA ASN A 12 -9.98 -1.77 -16.58
C ASN A 12 -10.58 -2.08 -15.19
N SER A 13 -9.79 -2.77 -14.37
CA SER A 13 -10.28 -3.49 -13.20
C SER A 13 -10.93 -2.56 -12.19
N THR A 14 -12.22 -2.77 -11.99
CA THR A 14 -13.04 -2.16 -10.94
C THR A 14 -12.42 -2.35 -9.55
N LEU A 15 -11.58 -3.37 -9.36
CA LEU A 15 -10.81 -3.60 -8.14
C LEU A 15 -9.68 -2.57 -7.95
N LYS A 16 -9.01 -2.15 -9.02
CA LYS A 16 -8.02 -1.07 -8.98
C LYS A 16 -8.70 0.27 -8.71
N ASP A 17 -9.85 0.52 -9.35
CA ASP A 17 -10.62 1.74 -9.12
C ASP A 17 -11.22 1.78 -7.70
N MET A 18 -11.65 0.63 -7.16
CA MET A 18 -12.06 0.49 -5.77
C MET A 18 -10.88 0.63 -4.81
N GLY A 19 -9.72 0.05 -5.09
CA GLY A 19 -8.51 0.20 -4.28
C GLY A 19 -8.06 1.65 -4.23
N THR A 20 -7.92 2.29 -5.40
CA THR A 20 -7.56 3.70 -5.52
C THR A 20 -8.61 4.61 -4.88
N GLY A 21 -9.90 4.31 -5.03
CA GLY A 21 -11.00 5.07 -4.44
C GLY A 21 -11.10 4.92 -2.92
N LEU A 22 -10.90 3.71 -2.39
CA LEU A 22 -10.84 3.44 -0.95
C LEU A 22 -9.61 4.11 -0.32
N MET A 23 -8.46 4.01 -0.98
CA MET A 23 -7.22 4.63 -0.54
C MET A 23 -7.28 6.15 -0.61
N GLY A 24 -7.89 6.71 -1.66
CA GLY A 24 -8.17 8.14 -1.79
C GLY A 24 -9.12 8.65 -0.70
N ASN A 25 -10.15 7.87 -0.35
CA ASN A 25 -11.05 8.22 0.75
C ASN A 25 -10.39 8.08 2.13
N LEU A 26 -9.54 7.06 2.35
CA LEU A 26 -8.76 6.94 3.58
C LEU A 26 -7.76 8.10 3.72
N ALA A 27 -7.06 8.45 2.65
CA ALA A 27 -6.15 9.58 2.62
C ALA A 27 -6.89 10.91 2.89
N ALA A 28 -8.08 11.09 2.31
CA ALA A 28 -8.92 12.26 2.56
C ALA A 28 -9.42 12.33 4.03
N MET A 29 -9.71 11.19 4.66
CA MET A 29 -10.06 11.13 6.09
C MET A 29 -8.85 11.34 7.01
N ALA A 30 -7.64 10.97 6.57
CA ALA A 30 -6.40 11.25 7.29
C ALA A 30 -5.98 12.73 7.22
N HIS A 31 -6.47 13.48 6.22
CA HIS A 31 -6.24 14.91 6.00
C HIS A 31 -7.04 15.87 6.92
N VAL A 32 -7.70 15.37 7.97
CA VAL A 32 -8.16 16.25 9.05
C VAL A 32 -6.90 16.73 9.78
N PRO A 33 -6.61 18.05 9.86
CA PRO A 33 -5.35 18.55 10.40
C PRO A 33 -5.26 18.16 11.88
N ALA A 34 -4.48 17.13 12.13
CA ALA A 34 -4.21 16.58 13.43
C ALA A 34 -2.70 16.42 13.55
N SER A 35 -2.15 16.74 14.72
CA SER A 35 -0.70 16.71 14.97
C SER A 35 -0.09 15.34 14.65
N ASP A 36 -0.87 14.26 14.72
CA ASP A 36 -0.46 12.88 14.52
C ASP A 36 -0.60 12.35 13.07
N GLU A 37 -0.87 13.21 12.07
CA GLU A 37 -1.07 12.81 10.67
C GLU A 37 0.08 11.95 10.13
N ILE A 38 1.33 12.28 10.47
CA ILE A 38 2.50 11.51 10.02
C ILE A 38 2.47 10.05 10.51
N LEU A 39 2.00 9.82 11.74
CA LEU A 39 1.88 8.47 12.29
C LEU A 39 0.72 7.72 11.66
N LYS A 40 -0.45 8.37 11.55
CA LYS A 40 -1.62 7.77 10.91
C LYS A 40 -1.32 7.35 9.47
N ASN A 41 -0.66 8.21 8.69
CA ASN A 41 -0.27 7.91 7.32
C ASN A 41 0.75 6.77 7.26
N THR A 42 1.74 6.75 8.17
CA THR A 42 2.72 5.66 8.22
C THR A 42 2.04 4.32 8.57
N PHE A 43 1.11 4.30 9.52
CA PHE A 43 0.36 3.09 9.89
C PHE A 43 -0.56 2.63 8.75
N ALA A 44 -1.27 3.56 8.12
CA ALA A 44 -2.16 3.28 7.00
C ALA A 44 -1.37 2.71 5.81
N ASN A 45 -0.25 3.32 5.44
CA ASN A 45 0.63 2.79 4.40
C ASN A 45 1.12 1.39 4.77
N TYR A 46 1.63 1.19 5.98
CA TYR A 46 2.10 -0.14 6.39
C TYR A 46 1.02 -1.23 6.28
N ALA A 47 -0.21 -0.92 6.70
CA ALA A 47 -1.33 -1.84 6.56
C ALA A 47 -1.70 -2.08 5.08
N PHE A 48 -1.60 -1.05 4.25
CA PHE A 48 -1.90 -1.15 2.82
C PHE A 48 -0.88 -2.02 2.08
N GLU A 49 0.42 -1.91 2.37
CA GLU A 49 1.43 -2.78 1.78
C GLU A 49 1.10 -4.27 2.03
N HIS A 50 0.70 -4.62 3.26
CA HIS A 50 0.28 -6.00 3.59
C HIS A 50 -0.97 -6.45 2.85
N PHE A 51 -1.91 -5.53 2.60
CA PHE A 51 -3.06 -5.80 1.76
C PHE A 51 -2.64 -6.09 0.31
N GLU A 52 -1.74 -5.29 -0.26
CA GLU A 52 -1.24 -5.50 -1.63
C GLU A 52 -0.45 -6.81 -1.76
N ILE A 53 0.40 -7.14 -0.78
CA ILE A 53 1.09 -8.44 -0.69
C ILE A 53 0.08 -9.60 -0.76
N ALA A 54 -1.01 -9.52 0.02
CA ALA A 54 -2.06 -10.54 0.00
C ALA A 54 -2.79 -10.58 -1.35
N ALA A 55 -3.09 -9.42 -1.93
CA ALA A 55 -3.75 -9.30 -3.24
C ALA A 55 -2.90 -9.91 -4.36
N TYR A 56 -1.60 -9.60 -4.42
CA TYR A 56 -0.68 -10.14 -5.42
C TYR A 56 -0.49 -11.64 -5.30
N ARG A 57 -0.39 -12.18 -4.08
CA ARG A 57 -0.39 -13.64 -3.87
C ARG A 57 -1.68 -14.28 -4.39
N GLY A 58 -2.83 -13.67 -4.12
CA GLY A 58 -4.12 -14.11 -4.67
C GLY A 58 -4.15 -14.07 -6.20
N LEU A 59 -3.62 -13.02 -6.82
CA LEU A 59 -3.51 -12.89 -8.27
C LEU A 59 -2.64 -13.97 -8.90
N ILE A 60 -1.52 -14.35 -8.26
CA ILE A 60 -0.68 -15.45 -8.72
C ILE A 60 -1.48 -16.76 -8.73
N GLU A 61 -2.23 -17.07 -7.66
CA GLU A 61 -3.04 -18.28 -7.61
C GLU A 61 -4.18 -18.27 -8.65
N MET A 62 -4.82 -17.13 -8.87
CA MET A 62 -5.82 -16.97 -9.93
C MET A 62 -5.22 -17.15 -11.33
N ALA A 63 -4.03 -16.61 -11.59
CA ALA A 63 -3.33 -16.76 -12.87
C ALA A 63 -2.95 -18.22 -13.13
N LYS A 64 -2.44 -18.94 -12.11
CA LYS A 64 -2.17 -20.39 -12.18
C LYS A 64 -3.44 -21.18 -12.50
N ALA A 65 -4.54 -20.89 -11.82
CA ALA A 65 -5.82 -21.56 -12.05
C ALA A 65 -6.39 -21.31 -13.46
N ALA A 66 -6.16 -20.11 -14.01
CA ALA A 66 -6.55 -19.74 -15.37
C ALA A 66 -5.61 -20.28 -16.46
N GLY A 67 -4.46 -20.88 -16.09
CA GLY A 67 -3.45 -21.34 -17.04
C GLY A 67 -2.59 -20.22 -17.64
N ASP A 68 -2.69 -18.98 -17.15
CA ASP A 68 -1.87 -17.85 -17.59
C ASP A 68 -0.55 -17.79 -16.81
N GLN A 69 0.41 -18.61 -17.23
CA GLN A 69 1.75 -18.58 -16.64
C GLN A 69 2.62 -17.42 -17.13
N ALA A 70 2.26 -16.80 -18.25
CA ALA A 70 3.06 -15.73 -18.84
C ALA A 70 2.97 -14.43 -18.03
N GLY A 71 1.84 -14.20 -17.33
CA GLY A 71 1.65 -13.04 -16.47
C GLY A 71 2.31 -13.14 -15.09
N ILE A 72 2.62 -14.34 -14.60
CA ILE A 72 3.10 -14.58 -13.23
C ILE A 72 4.40 -13.82 -12.91
N PRO A 73 5.44 -13.81 -13.76
CA PRO A 73 6.69 -13.12 -13.42
C PRO A 73 6.53 -11.62 -13.17
N LEU A 74 5.62 -10.96 -13.90
CA LEU A 74 5.34 -9.53 -13.70
C LEU A 74 4.58 -9.28 -12.38
N ILE A 75 3.70 -10.21 -11.99
CA ILE A 75 2.99 -10.13 -10.71
C ILE A 75 3.96 -10.38 -9.55
N GLU A 76 4.87 -11.33 -9.70
CA GLU A 76 5.92 -11.62 -8.70
C GLU A 76 6.88 -10.44 -8.51
N GLN A 77 7.21 -9.71 -9.57
CA GLN A 77 8.02 -8.49 -9.46
C GLN A 77 7.32 -7.45 -8.57
N SER A 78 6.06 -7.12 -8.85
CA SER A 78 5.32 -6.15 -8.00
C SER A 78 5.15 -6.66 -6.57
N LEU A 79 4.89 -7.96 -6.37
CA LEU A 79 4.85 -8.56 -5.04
C LEU A 79 6.16 -8.33 -4.26
N GLN A 80 7.32 -8.46 -4.92
CA GLN A 80 8.61 -8.20 -4.28
C GLN A 80 8.80 -6.72 -3.92
N GLU A 81 8.29 -5.80 -4.73
CA GLU A 81 8.33 -4.36 -4.44
C GLU A 81 7.52 -4.06 -3.17
N GLU A 82 6.29 -4.58 -3.04
CA GLU A 82 5.46 -4.33 -1.84
C GLU A 82 6.00 -5.01 -0.58
N VAL A 83 6.60 -6.20 -0.71
CA VAL A 83 7.29 -6.87 0.42
C VAL A 83 8.44 -6.00 0.92
N GLN A 84 9.26 -5.47 0.01
CA GLN A 84 10.37 -4.60 0.39
C GLN A 84 9.87 -3.29 1.02
N MET A 85 8.77 -2.72 0.52
CA MET A 85 8.17 -1.52 1.08
C MET A 85 7.62 -1.78 2.49
N ALA A 86 6.86 -2.87 2.69
CA ALA A 86 6.37 -3.27 4.01
C ALA A 86 7.53 -3.45 5.01
N GLU A 87 8.58 -4.16 4.61
CA GLU A 87 9.77 -4.36 5.45
C GLU A 87 10.44 -3.02 5.79
N TRP A 88 10.61 -2.14 4.80
CA TRP A 88 11.21 -0.82 5.00
C TRP A 88 10.38 0.04 5.96
N ILE A 89 9.07 0.11 5.79
CA ILE A 89 8.19 0.86 6.69
C ILE A 89 8.29 0.28 8.10
N GLY A 90 8.21 -1.04 8.24
CA GLY A 90 8.28 -1.73 9.53
C GLY A 90 9.60 -1.47 10.28
N GLN A 91 10.73 -1.48 9.57
CA GLN A 91 12.05 -1.17 10.13
C GLN A 91 12.19 0.30 10.56
N ASN A 92 11.58 1.23 9.82
CA ASN A 92 11.68 2.67 10.11
C ASN A 92 10.60 3.17 11.08
N LEU A 93 9.55 2.38 11.33
CA LEU A 93 8.43 2.76 12.18
C LEU A 93 8.85 3.23 13.59
N PRO A 94 9.75 2.54 14.31
CA PRO A 94 10.15 2.98 15.64
C PRO A 94 10.85 4.35 15.61
N ALA A 95 11.70 4.60 14.62
CA ALA A 95 12.40 5.88 14.46
C ALA A 95 11.41 7.01 14.14
N THR A 96 10.41 6.76 13.29
CA THR A 96 9.34 7.71 12.97
C THR A 96 8.53 8.07 14.22
N VAL A 97 8.14 7.08 15.03
CA VAL A 97 7.40 7.30 16.29
C VAL A 97 8.25 8.09 17.30
N GLN A 98 9.53 7.74 17.47
CA GLN A 98 10.43 8.46 18.38
C GLN A 98 10.60 9.93 17.95
N LYS A 99 10.78 10.18 16.64
CA LYS A 99 10.89 11.53 16.10
C LYS A 99 9.61 12.35 16.35
N TYR A 100 8.45 11.73 16.15
CA TYR A 100 7.15 12.35 16.45
C TYR A 100 7.05 12.77 17.93
N ILE A 101 7.35 11.85 18.85
CA ILE A 101 7.34 12.12 20.30
C ILE A 101 8.29 13.28 20.65
N ALA A 102 9.51 13.28 20.10
CA ALA A 102 10.50 14.32 20.38
C ALA A 102 10.02 15.71 19.93
N LEU A 103 9.36 15.80 18.77
CA LEU A 103 8.80 17.05 18.25
C LEU A 103 7.64 17.55 19.13
N GLU A 104 6.68 16.68 19.48
CA GLU A 104 5.58 17.03 20.38
C GLU A 104 6.06 17.48 21.77
N THR A 105 7.05 16.79 22.34
CA THR A 105 7.54 17.07 23.70
C THR A 105 8.39 18.35 23.77
N SER A 106 9.00 18.78 22.66
CA SER A 106 9.83 19.99 22.60
C SER A 106 9.03 21.29 22.39
N GLY A 107 7.70 21.22 22.27
CA GLY A 107 6.86 22.38 22.00
C GLY A 107 7.05 22.99 20.59
N GLN A 108 7.90 22.37 19.76
CA GLN A 108 7.92 22.64 18.33
C GLN A 108 6.69 21.98 17.72
N LYS A 109 5.65 22.77 17.47
CA LYS A 109 4.57 22.38 16.57
C LYS A 109 5.21 21.87 15.27
N SER A 110 5.15 20.57 15.03
CA SER A 110 5.50 19.98 13.75
C SER A 110 4.34 20.21 12.79
N GLY A 111 4.19 21.47 12.37
CA GLY A 111 3.26 21.88 11.34
C GLY A 111 4.01 22.70 10.30
N ILE A 112 3.91 22.27 9.06
CA ILE A 112 3.71 23.23 7.95
C ILE A 112 2.22 23.15 7.64
#